data_AF-A5C8Y1-F1
#
_entry.id   AF-A5C8Y1-F1
#
_cell.length_a   1.000
_cell.length_b   1.000
_cell.length_c   1.000
_cell.angle_alpha   90.00
_cell.angle_beta   90.00
_cell.angle_gamma   90.00
#
_symmetry.space_group_name_H-M   'P 1'
#
loop_
_entity.id
_entity.type
_entity.pdbx_description
1 polymer ?
#
loop_
_entity_poly.entity_id
_entity_poly.type
_entity_poly.pdbx_seq_one_letter_code
_entity_poly.pdbx_strand_id
1 'polypeptide(L)'
;MQEVVRAEVLKLLQAGIIYPISDSPWVSPTQVMPKKSRIIVVQNDKGEEVSTCLTSGWRVCIDYRKLNTVIRNDHFPLSFMDQVLERVSGH
;
A
#
# COMPACT_ATOMS: atom_id res chain seq x y z
N MET A 1 -1.09 3.81 16.90
CA MET A 1 -0.46 3.37 15.62
C MET A 1 0.28 2.04 15.74
N GLN A 2 1.16 1.85 16.73
CA GLN A 2 1.84 0.55 16.94
C GLN A 2 0.86 -0.63 17.08
N GLU A 3 -0.28 -0.43 17.76
CA GLU A 3 -1.34 -1.45 17.88
C GLU A 3 -1.94 -1.85 16.53
N VAL A 4 -2.15 -0.87 15.63
CA VAL A 4 -2.65 -1.11 14.27
C VAL A 4 -1.65 -1.96 13.48
N VAL A 5 -0.35 -1.65 13.61
CA VAL A 5 0.72 -2.45 12.99
C VAL A 5 0.73 -3.86 13.54
N ARG A 6 0.68 -4.01 14.87
CA ARG A 6 0.66 -5.33 15.53
C ARG A 6 -0.53 -6.18 15.09
N ALA A 7 -1.72 -5.60 15.03
CA ALA A 7 -2.92 -6.29 14.58
C ALA A 7 -2.80 -6.77 13.14
N GLU A 8 -2.24 -5.97 12.24
CA GLU A 8 -2.06 -6.36 10.84
C GLU A 8 -0.96 -7.42 10.66
N VAL A 9 0.16 -7.28 11.38
CA VAL A 9 1.24 -8.29 11.40
C VAL A 9 0.71 -9.64 11.88
N LEU A 10 -0.11 -9.66 12.94
CA LEU A 10 -0.72 -10.91 13.42
C LEU A 10 -1.65 -11.55 12.39
N LYS A 11 -2.45 -10.76 11.65
CA LYS A 11 -3.29 -11.29 10.56
C LYS A 11 -2.44 -11.90 9.45
N LEU A 12 -1.37 -11.23 9.03
CA LEU A 12 -0.47 -11.73 7.99
C LEU A 12 0.26 -13.00 8.43
N LEU A 13 0.64 -13.08 9.70
CA LEU A 13 1.24 -14.26 10.30
C LEU A 13 0.25 -15.43 10.33
N GLN A 14 -1.00 -15.19 10.73
CA GLN A 14 -2.06 -16.20 10.74
C GLN A 14 -2.41 -16.67 9.33
N ALA A 15 -2.34 -15.79 8.34
CA ALA A 15 -2.51 -16.12 6.92
C ALA A 15 -1.31 -16.86 6.30
N GLY A 16 -0.19 -16.98 7.03
CA GLY A 16 1.04 -17.62 6.54
C GLY A 16 1.79 -16.81 5.47
N ILE A 17 1.49 -15.51 5.33
CA ILE A 17 2.15 -14.62 4.36
C ILE A 17 3.54 -14.22 4.87
N ILE A 18 3.70 -14.06 6.19
CA ILE A 18 4.96 -13.73 6.85
C ILE A 18 5.30 -14.76 7.92
N TYR A 19 6.58 -14.84 8.30
CA TYR A 19 7.08 -15.69 9.37
C TYR A 19 8.09 -14.93 10.25
N PRO A 20 8.25 -15.30 11.53
CA PRO A 20 9.20 -14.64 12.41
C PRO A 20 10.64 -15.01 12.02
N ILE A 21 11.51 -14.00 11.97
CA ILE A 21 12.96 -14.13 11.82
C ILE A 21 13.61 -13.41 12.99
N SER A 22 14.58 -14.06 13.63
CA SER A 22 15.25 -13.52 14.83
C SER A 22 16.36 -12.52 14.47
N ASP A 23 17.04 -12.72 13.35
CA ASP A 23 18.29 -12.05 13.00
C ASP A 23 18.43 -11.81 11.49
N SER A 24 17.72 -10.83 10.94
CA SER A 24 17.98 -10.37 9.57
C SER A 24 18.89 -9.11 9.57
N PRO A 25 20.04 -9.12 8.86
CA PRO A 25 20.83 -7.90 8.67
C PRO A 25 20.13 -6.91 7.73
N TRP A 26 19.10 -7.38 7.00
CA TRP A 26 18.26 -6.59 6.12
C TRP A 26 16.93 -6.30 6.79
N VAL A 27 16.70 -5.03 7.11
CA VAL A 27 15.43 -4.55 7.67
C VAL A 27 15.02 -3.28 6.91
N SER A 28 13.78 -3.27 6.46
CA SER A 28 13.14 -2.10 5.86
C SER A 28 12.20 -1.43 6.87
N PRO A 29 12.18 -0.09 6.95
CA PRO A 29 11.26 0.61 7.83
C PRO A 29 9.81 0.40 7.37
N THR A 30 8.90 0.31 8.34
CA THR A 30 7.47 0.12 8.12
C THR A 30 6.72 1.40 8.46
N GLN A 31 5.88 1.88 7.54
CA GLN A 31 5.07 3.07 7.69
C GLN A 31 3.59 2.74 7.65
N VAL A 32 2.83 3.38 8.53
CA VAL A 32 1.37 3.27 8.57
C VAL A 32 0.78 4.42 7.77
N MET A 33 0.01 4.09 6.74
CA MET A 33 -0.66 5.07 5.91
C MET A 33 -2.18 4.99 6.10
N PRO A 34 -2.87 6.12 6.34
CA PRO A 34 -4.31 6.13 6.35
C PRO A 34 -4.86 5.81 4.96
N LYS A 35 -5.84 4.92 4.88
CA LYS A 35 -6.61 4.69 3.66
C LYS A 35 -7.53 5.89 3.48
N LYS A 36 -7.27 6.69 2.45
CA LYS A 36 -8.14 7.79 2.06
C LYS A 36 -9.52 7.21 1.70
N SER A 37 -10.54 7.69 2.39
CA SER A 37 -11.93 7.38 2.09
C SER A 37 -12.63 8.66 1.60
N ARG A 38 -13.96 8.70 1.69
CA ARG A 38 -14.77 9.82 1.23
C ARG A 38 -14.25 11.12 1.88
N ILE A 39 -13.96 12.11 1.04
CA ILE A 39 -13.71 13.48 1.49
C ILE A 39 -15.08 14.08 1.76
N ILE A 40 -15.34 14.48 3.01
CA ILE A 40 -16.51 15.28 3.34
C ILE A 40 -16.04 16.72 3.56
N VAL A 41 -16.78 17.65 2.97
CA VAL A 41 -16.62 19.07 3.27
C VAL A 41 -17.43 19.35 4.52
N VAL A 42 -16.75 19.72 5.59
CA VAL A 42 -17.38 20.10 6.86
C VAL A 42 -17.16 21.59 7.04
N GLN A 43 -18.23 22.35 7.32
CA GLN A 43 -18.08 23.74 7.69
C GLN A 43 -17.61 23.85 9.14
N ASN A 44 -16.50 24.57 9.34
CA ASN A 44 -15.98 24.96 10.65
C ASN A 44 -16.93 26.01 11.29
N ASP A 45 -16.87 26.18 12.62
CA ASP A 45 -17.57 27.23 13.38
C ASP A 45 -17.42 28.66 12.82
N LYS A 46 -16.38 28.92 12.01
CA LYS A 46 -16.12 30.18 11.29
C LYS A 46 -16.72 30.25 9.87
N GLY A 47 -17.45 29.23 9.43
CA GLY A 47 -18.05 29.14 8.09
C GLY A 47 -17.07 28.76 6.98
N GLU A 48 -15.83 28.40 7.31
CA GLU A 48 -14.84 27.94 6.34
C GLU A 48 -15.08 26.46 5.99
N GLU A 49 -15.12 26.13 4.70
CA GLU A 49 -15.25 24.76 4.22
C GLU A 49 -13.92 24.01 4.34
N VAL A 50 -13.80 23.18 5.38
CA VAL A 50 -12.63 22.33 5.61
C VAL A 50 -12.90 20.94 5.04
N SER A 51 -12.12 20.54 4.04
CA SER A 51 -12.16 19.18 3.51
C SER A 51 -11.57 18.21 4.54
N THR A 52 -12.41 17.49 5.26
CA THR A 52 -11.97 16.50 6.24
C THR A 52 -11.96 15.11 5.59
N CYS A 53 -10.79 14.48 5.54
CA CYS A 53 -10.65 13.11 5.05
C CYS A 53 -11.01 12.14 6.18
N LEU A 54 -12.13 11.42 6.06
CA LEU A 54 -12.39 10.28 6.93
C LEU A 54 -11.38 9.17 6.61
N THR A 55 -10.72 8.63 7.62
CA THR A 55 -9.85 7.46 7.50
C THR A 55 -10.67 6.20 7.70
N SER A 56 -11.06 5.51 6.61
CA SER A 56 -11.87 4.28 6.70
C SER A 56 -11.06 3.03 7.07
N GLY A 57 -9.74 3.14 7.09
CA GLY A 57 -8.84 2.07 7.49
C GLY A 57 -7.38 2.51 7.42
N TRP A 58 -6.48 1.61 7.80
CA TRP A 58 -5.05 1.83 7.75
C TRP A 58 -4.40 0.82 6.81
N ARG A 59 -3.31 1.20 6.17
CA ARG A 59 -2.44 0.34 5.37
C ARG A 59 -1.06 0.31 6.01
N VAL A 60 -0.47 -0.87 6.09
CA VAL A 60 0.93 -1.03 6.46
C VAL A 60 1.75 -1.08 5.17
N CYS A 61 2.68 -0.15 5.01
CA CYS A 61 3.57 -0.06 3.85
C CYS A 61 5.01 -0.29 4.31
N ILE A 62 5.74 -1.15 3.61
CA ILE A 62 7.16 -1.40 3.90
C ILE A 62 7.98 -0.66 2.85
N ASP A 63 8.95 0.14 3.29
CA ASP A 63 9.80 0.88 2.37
C ASP A 63 10.89 -0.03 1.78
N TYR A 64 10.64 -0.53 0.58
CA TYR A 64 11.57 -1.36 -0.18
C TYR A 64 12.53 -0.56 -1.07
N ARG A 65 12.60 0.77 -1.00
CA ARG A 65 13.44 1.57 -1.94
C ARG A 65 14.91 1.15 -1.93
N LYS A 66 15.48 0.90 -0.75
CA LYS A 66 16.86 0.41 -0.61
C LYS A 66 17.02 -0.99 -1.21
N LEU A 67 16.03 -1.86 -0.99
CA LEU A 67 16.03 -3.24 -1.51
C LEU A 67 15.90 -3.26 -3.04
N ASN A 68 14.98 -2.47 -3.60
CA ASN A 68 14.73 -2.37 -5.04
C ASN A 68 15.92 -1.83 -5.83
N THR A 69 16.84 -1.11 -5.18
CA THR A 69 18.08 -0.62 -5.81
C THR A 69 19.14 -1.72 -5.91
N VAL A 70 19.12 -2.68 -4.98
CA VAL A 70 20.10 -3.77 -4.90
C VAL A 70 19.67 -4.97 -5.76
N ILE A 71 18.37 -5.21 -5.89
CA ILE A 71 17.83 -6.32 -6.67
C ILE A 71 17.99 -6.03 -8.17
N ARG A 72 18.41 -7.06 -8.93
CA ARG A 72 18.42 -7.01 -10.39
C ARG A 72 16.98 -7.09 -10.91
N ASN A 73 16.59 -6.11 -11.71
CA ASN A 73 15.28 -6.13 -12.38
C ASN A 73 15.23 -7.25 -13.41
N ASP A 74 14.18 -8.07 -13.32
CA ASP A 74 13.80 -9.02 -14.36
C ASP A 74 12.54 -8.51 -15.06
N HIS A 75 12.69 -8.09 -16.31
CA HIS A 75 11.62 -7.46 -17.07
C HIS A 75 10.85 -8.52 -17.85
N PHE A 76 9.68 -8.90 -17.36
CA PHE A 76 8.74 -9.68 -18.15
C PHE A 76 8.14 -8.80 -19.26
N PRO A 77 8.25 -9.17 -20.54
CA PRO A 77 7.72 -8.38 -21.64
C PRO A 77 6.18 -8.48 -21.65
N LEU A 78 5.52 -7.58 -20.93
CA LEU A 78 4.08 -7.39 -21.04
C LEU A 78 3.75 -6.80 -22.40
N SER A 79 2.73 -7.36 -23.07
CA SER A 79 2.22 -6.79 -24.32
C SER A 79 1.72 -5.37 -24.09
N PHE A 80 2.01 -4.49 -25.03
CA PHE A 80 1.45 -3.14 -25.02
C PHE A 80 -0.07 -3.18 -25.05
N MET A 81 -0.71 -2.17 -24.45
CA MET A 81 -2.17 -2.09 -24.39
C MET A 81 -2.78 -2.17 -25.80
N ASP A 82 -2.17 -1.52 -26.79
CA ASP A 82 -2.64 -1.52 -28.17
C ASP A 82 -2.67 -2.91 -28.79
N GLN A 83 -1.69 -3.78 -28.48
CA GLN A 83 -1.67 -5.18 -28.94
C GLN A 83 -2.77 -6.02 -28.30
N VAL A 84 -3.16 -5.71 -27.06
CA VAL A 84 -4.28 -6.37 -26.39
C VAL A 84 -5.60 -5.87 -26.96
N LEU A 85 -5.72 -4.57 -27.19
CA LEU A 85 -6.90 -3.93 -27.79
C LEU A 85 -7.17 -4.45 -29.20
N GLU A 86 -6.15 -4.54 -30.05
CA GLU A 86 -6.25 -5.07 -31.41
C GLU A 86 -6.74 -6.53 -31.44
N ARG A 87 -6.28 -7.36 -30.50
CA ARG A 87 -6.76 -8.74 -30.34
C ARG A 87 -8.22 -8.82 -29.89
N VAL A 88 -8.70 -7.84 -29.12
CA VAL A 88 -10.07 -7.82 -28.58
C VAL A 88 -11.06 -7.18 -29.56
N SER A 89 -10.65 -6.17 -30.34
CA SER A 89 -11.49 -5.47 -31.31
C SER A 89 -11.63 -6.17 -32.66
N GLY A 90 -10.94 -7.31 -32.86
CA GLY A 90 -11.04 -8.14 -34.07
C GLY A 90 -12.31 -9.01 -34.14
N HIS A 91 -13.37 -8.66 -33.42
CA HIS A 91 -14.73 -9.21 -33.52
C HIS A 91 -15.73 -8.09 -33.78
#